data_AF-A0A915PY13-F1
#
_entry.id   AF-A0A915PY13-F1
#
_cell.length_a   1.000
_cell.length_b   1.000
_cell.length_c   1.000
_cell.angle_alpha   90.00
_cell.angle_beta   90.00
_cell.angle_gamma   90.00
#
_symmetry.space_group_name_H-M   'P 1'
#
loop_
_entity.id
_entity.type
_entity.pdbx_description
1 polymer ?
#
loop_
_entity_poly.entity_id
_entity_poly.type
_entity_poly.pdbx_seq_one_letter_code
_entity_poly.pdbx_strand_id
1 'polypeptide(L)'
;MLQPNGNADKRHMEIPLVGGNIGKTTNNDGKCQKIRLKDYIEMMQKDNRSNVIGYAKDWHFQQDSGTSYDMYGLPSVLRFDWINNEVWSGGEHDQIGDYRFVYLGVKDTWTPFHMDVMSSYSWSANICGRKLWYFVPPGNEEYFRINRHTFLEDIRTAQSKWSDANVTSFIQEEGEIVFVPSNWYHQVHNLEDAVSINHNVINAGNVELLIELIIGCLLDVDRELADCRSYFSVMEYNAQCEKILAADIRLNLAQVSSLLELIIDDRTNDTDECWVCSKHWSLAECKKDTNCLEFMRSVIHGNCTCRLGVGEICDSCLHFMKKYEISVAAECLARIRHIKEERN
;
A
#
# COMPACT_ATOMS: atom_id res chain seq x y z
N MET A 1 -7.48 -24.31 19.41
CA MET A 1 -6.93 -25.31 18.48
C MET A 1 -7.95 -25.55 17.38
N LEU A 2 -7.96 -24.69 16.38
CA LEU A 2 -8.69 -24.93 15.12
C LEU A 2 -7.74 -25.73 14.23
N GLN A 3 -8.19 -26.89 13.75
CA GLN A 3 -7.44 -27.65 12.76
C GLN A 3 -7.39 -26.87 11.44
N PRO A 4 -6.29 -26.93 10.67
CA PRO A 4 -6.26 -26.35 9.33
C PRO A 4 -7.15 -27.19 8.41
N ASN A 5 -8.36 -26.68 8.15
CA ASN A 5 -9.15 -27.13 7.01
C ASN A 5 -8.51 -26.55 5.74
N GLY A 6 -7.87 -27.41 4.94
CA GLY A 6 -7.43 -26.97 3.62
C GLY A 6 -6.29 -27.80 3.04
N ASN A 7 -6.54 -29.08 2.79
CA ASN A 7 -5.74 -29.82 1.82
C ASN A 7 -6.17 -29.38 0.41
N ALA A 8 -5.95 -28.10 0.07
CA ALA A 8 -6.11 -27.62 -1.28
C ALA A 8 -5.03 -28.31 -2.13
N ASP A 9 -5.44 -29.02 -3.18
CA ASP A 9 -4.52 -29.67 -4.09
C ASP A 9 -3.65 -28.59 -4.76
N LYS A 10 -2.44 -28.38 -4.22
CA LYS A 10 -1.47 -27.36 -4.65
C LYS A 10 -1.08 -27.50 -6.14
N ARG A 11 -1.49 -28.59 -6.81
CA ARG A 11 -1.30 -28.81 -8.26
C ARG A 11 -2.20 -27.93 -9.14
N HIS A 12 -3.19 -27.24 -8.58
CA HIS A 12 -4.16 -26.44 -9.34
C HIS A 12 -4.11 -24.94 -9.04
N MET A 13 -3.07 -24.46 -8.36
CA MET A 13 -2.92 -23.04 -8.02
C MET A 13 -2.75 -22.17 -9.27
N GLU A 14 -3.64 -21.20 -9.43
CA GLU A 14 -3.59 -20.21 -10.51
C GLU A 14 -3.06 -18.88 -9.99
N ILE A 15 -2.16 -18.26 -10.74
CA ILE A 15 -1.54 -16.97 -10.41
C ILE A 15 -1.88 -15.93 -11.49
N PRO A 16 -1.99 -14.64 -11.11
CA PRO A 16 -2.14 -13.55 -12.05
C PRO A 16 -0.90 -13.41 -12.94
N LEU A 17 -1.13 -13.16 -14.23
CA LEU A 17 -0.11 -12.97 -15.26
C LEU A 17 -0.49 -11.76 -16.11
N VAL A 18 0.40 -10.77 -16.13
CA VAL A 18 0.28 -9.60 -16.99
C VAL A 18 1.17 -9.79 -18.22
N GLY A 19 0.72 -9.34 -19.40
CA GLY A 19 1.54 -9.36 -20.61
C GLY A 19 2.91 -8.74 -20.34
N GLY A 20 3.98 -9.45 -20.66
CA GLY A 20 5.33 -8.99 -20.38
C GLY A 20 5.62 -7.77 -21.24
N ASN A 21 5.92 -6.63 -20.63
CA ASN A 21 6.38 -5.43 -21.34
C ASN A 21 7.83 -5.63 -21.84
N ILE A 22 8.13 -6.74 -22.52
CA ILE A 22 9.48 -7.07 -22.98
C ILE A 22 9.76 -6.25 -24.26
N GLY A 23 10.32 -5.05 -24.09
CA GLY A 23 11.06 -4.33 -25.13
C GLY A 23 10.32 -3.90 -26.41
N LYS A 24 9.01 -4.11 -26.56
CA LYS A 24 8.22 -3.57 -27.68
C LYS A 24 6.80 -3.20 -27.26
N THR A 25 6.35 -2.04 -27.74
CA THR A 25 4.95 -1.62 -27.83
C THR A 25 4.16 -2.66 -28.63
N THR A 26 3.50 -3.60 -27.96
CA THR A 26 2.44 -4.38 -28.57
C THR A 26 1.19 -4.21 -27.74
N ASN A 27 0.19 -3.57 -28.35
CA ASN A 27 -1.19 -3.50 -27.91
C ASN A 27 -1.71 -4.90 -27.57
N ASN A 28 -1.57 -5.31 -26.32
CA ASN A 28 -2.45 -6.27 -25.71
C ASN A 28 -3.18 -5.49 -24.64
N ASP A 29 -4.49 -5.28 -24.84
CA ASP A 29 -5.39 -4.75 -23.84
C ASP A 29 -5.02 -5.35 -22.49
N GLY A 30 -4.67 -4.52 -21.50
CA GLY A 30 -4.03 -4.88 -20.23
C GLY A 30 -4.88 -5.76 -19.29
N LYS A 31 -5.48 -6.83 -19.82
CA LYS A 31 -6.24 -7.84 -19.09
C LYS A 31 -5.24 -8.77 -18.40
N CYS A 32 -5.24 -8.70 -17.07
CA CYS A 32 -4.65 -9.72 -16.22
C CYS A 32 -5.27 -11.08 -16.57
N GLN A 33 -4.43 -12.03 -16.98
CA GLN A 33 -4.81 -13.42 -17.21
C GLN A 33 -4.44 -14.26 -15.99
N LYS A 34 -5.06 -15.43 -15.83
CA LYS A 34 -4.61 -16.42 -14.85
C LYS A 34 -3.86 -17.54 -15.55
N ILE A 35 -2.78 -18.01 -14.94
CA ILE A 35 -2.00 -19.18 -15.39
C ILE A 35 -1.77 -20.11 -14.21
N ARG A 36 -1.69 -21.42 -14.45
CA ARG A 36 -1.28 -22.35 -13.39
C ARG A 36 0.17 -22.09 -13.01
N LEU A 37 0.47 -22.03 -11.72
CA LEU A 37 1.83 -21.81 -11.21
C LEU A 37 2.82 -22.82 -11.81
N LYS A 38 2.41 -24.10 -11.89
CA LYS A 38 3.21 -25.15 -12.52
C LYS A 38 3.59 -24.79 -13.97
N ASP A 39 2.61 -24.40 -14.77
CA ASP A 39 2.81 -24.10 -16.20
C ASP A 39 3.73 -22.88 -16.35
N TYR A 40 3.58 -21.87 -15.48
CA TYR A 40 4.48 -20.70 -15.46
C TYR A 40 5.92 -21.08 -15.11
N ILE A 41 6.14 -21.91 -14.08
CA ILE A 41 7.49 -22.39 -13.71
C ILE A 41 8.11 -23.21 -14.86
N GLU A 42 7.34 -24.08 -15.49
CA GLU A 42 7.80 -24.85 -16.66
C GLU A 42 8.18 -23.93 -17.84
N MET A 43 7.53 -22.77 -17.98
CA MET A 43 7.91 -21.76 -18.97
C MET A 43 9.23 -21.06 -18.58
N MET A 44 9.43 -20.72 -17.30
CA MET A 44 10.67 -20.09 -16.82
C MET A 44 11.92 -20.97 -17.00
N GLN A 45 11.76 -22.29 -16.90
CA GLN A 45 12.85 -23.28 -16.99
C GLN A 45 13.32 -23.59 -18.42
N LYS A 46 12.59 -23.17 -19.46
CA LYS A 46 12.99 -23.45 -20.85
C LYS A 46 14.15 -22.55 -21.27
N ASP A 47 15.22 -23.13 -21.82
CA ASP A 47 16.44 -22.41 -22.26
C ASP A 47 16.17 -21.33 -23.32
N ASN A 48 15.14 -21.53 -24.15
CA ASN A 48 14.75 -20.58 -25.19
C ASN A 48 13.52 -19.80 -24.71
N ARG A 49 13.69 -19.02 -23.63
CA ARG A 49 12.66 -18.11 -23.11
C ARG A 49 12.27 -17.18 -24.26
N SER A 50 11.10 -17.42 -24.84
CA SER A 50 10.56 -16.49 -25.83
C SER A 50 10.36 -15.14 -25.15
N ASN A 51 10.47 -14.04 -25.89
CA ASN A 51 10.18 -12.66 -25.43
C ASN A 51 8.71 -12.43 -25.02
N VAL A 52 7.98 -13.49 -24.62
CA VAL A 52 6.53 -13.54 -24.42
C VAL A 52 6.17 -14.09 -23.03
N ILE A 53 7.15 -14.43 -22.17
CA ILE A 53 6.84 -14.80 -20.80
C ILE A 53 6.34 -13.55 -20.06
N GLY A 54 5.07 -13.57 -19.65
CA GLY A 54 4.46 -12.49 -18.90
C GLY A 54 5.05 -12.34 -17.50
N TYR A 55 4.66 -11.27 -16.82
CA TYR A 55 5.06 -11.01 -15.44
C TYR A 55 3.97 -11.51 -14.49
N ALA A 56 4.27 -12.53 -13.67
CA ALA A 56 3.37 -12.97 -12.62
C ALA A 56 3.49 -12.03 -11.42
N LYS A 57 2.56 -11.10 -11.29
CA LYS A 57 2.57 -10.05 -10.24
C LYS A 57 1.18 -9.84 -9.68
N ASP A 58 1.12 -9.19 -8.51
CA ASP A 58 -0.12 -8.97 -7.76
C ASP A 58 -0.78 -10.27 -7.26
N TRP A 59 0.03 -11.30 -6.98
CA TRP A 59 -0.48 -12.57 -6.47
C TRP A 59 -0.73 -12.51 -4.95
N HIS A 60 -1.99 -12.62 -4.54
CA HIS A 60 -2.45 -12.68 -3.15
C HIS A 60 -2.13 -14.00 -2.46
N PHE A 61 -0.85 -14.37 -2.41
CA PHE A 61 -0.38 -15.69 -1.99
C PHE A 61 -0.91 -16.12 -0.62
N GLN A 62 -0.90 -15.25 0.39
CA GLN A 62 -1.31 -15.63 1.74
C GLN A 62 -2.81 -15.90 1.83
N GLN A 63 -3.63 -15.08 1.16
CA GLN A 63 -5.07 -15.29 1.05
C GLN A 63 -5.38 -16.57 0.24
N ASP A 64 -4.79 -16.72 -0.94
CA ASP A 64 -5.04 -17.85 -1.85
C ASP A 64 -4.57 -19.21 -1.29
N SER A 65 -3.53 -19.21 -0.46
CA SER A 65 -2.99 -20.43 0.15
C SER A 65 -3.60 -20.75 1.51
N GLY A 66 -4.37 -19.83 2.11
CA GLY A 66 -4.90 -19.98 3.47
C GLY A 66 -3.81 -19.99 4.56
N THR A 67 -2.67 -19.37 4.30
CA THR A 67 -1.48 -19.37 5.19
C THR A 67 -1.19 -18.00 5.77
N SER A 68 -2.27 -17.23 6.02
CA SER A 68 -2.17 -15.90 6.63
C SER A 68 -1.29 -15.97 7.88
N TYR A 69 -0.20 -15.19 7.88
CA TYR A 69 0.78 -15.00 8.98
C TYR A 69 1.79 -16.11 9.28
N ASP A 70 1.71 -17.30 8.68
CA ASP A 70 2.64 -18.40 9.01
C ASP A 70 3.86 -18.53 8.06
N MET A 71 3.86 -17.80 6.93
CA MET A 71 4.86 -17.99 5.87
C MET A 71 6.17 -17.23 6.09
N TYR A 72 6.10 -16.05 6.72
CA TYR A 72 7.26 -15.21 7.02
C TYR A 72 6.93 -14.26 8.17
N GLY A 73 7.95 -13.89 8.95
CA GLY A 73 7.83 -12.87 10.00
C GLY A 73 8.12 -11.47 9.47
N LEU A 74 7.47 -10.47 10.05
CA LEU A 74 7.75 -9.07 9.75
C LEU A 74 8.84 -8.50 10.66
N PRO A 75 9.83 -7.77 10.10
CA PRO A 75 10.67 -6.86 10.86
C PRO A 75 9.81 -5.92 11.72
N SER A 76 10.27 -5.58 12.92
CA SER A 76 9.51 -4.81 13.90
C SER A 76 8.91 -3.52 13.33
N VAL A 77 9.65 -2.79 12.50
CA VAL A 77 9.21 -1.54 11.87
C VAL A 77 8.08 -1.70 10.86
N LEU A 78 7.86 -2.92 10.33
CA LEU A 78 6.82 -3.23 9.35
C LEU A 78 5.57 -3.85 9.99
N ARG A 79 5.55 -4.04 11.32
CA ARG A 79 4.42 -4.67 12.03
C ARG A 79 3.24 -3.74 12.26
N PHE A 80 3.46 -2.44 12.25
CA PHE A 80 2.40 -1.43 12.38
C PHE A 80 1.74 -1.23 11.02
N ASP A 81 0.84 -2.14 10.69
CA ASP A 81 0.12 -2.20 9.43
C ASP A 81 -1.35 -2.52 9.70
N TRP A 82 -2.19 -1.49 9.61
CA TRP A 82 -3.60 -1.54 9.99
C TRP A 82 -4.45 -2.37 9.02
N ILE A 83 -3.97 -2.61 7.80
CA ILE A 83 -4.75 -3.29 6.77
C ILE A 83 -4.30 -4.73 6.56
N ASN A 84 -3.03 -5.04 6.79
CA ASN A 84 -2.52 -6.40 6.58
C ASN A 84 -2.09 -7.16 7.83
N ASN A 85 -1.90 -6.52 8.99
CA ASN A 85 -1.28 -7.16 10.16
C ASN A 85 -2.04 -6.88 11.48
N GLU A 86 -3.36 -7.00 11.43
CA GLU A 86 -4.24 -6.84 12.59
C GLU A 86 -5.08 -8.09 12.84
N VAL A 87 -5.68 -8.20 14.03
CA VAL A 87 -6.48 -9.39 14.41
C VAL A 87 -7.72 -9.59 13.53
N TRP A 88 -8.20 -8.55 12.85
CA TRP A 88 -9.32 -8.62 11.91
C TRP A 88 -8.90 -8.89 10.47
N SER A 89 -7.62 -8.71 10.11
CA SER A 89 -7.15 -8.80 8.72
C SER A 89 -7.42 -10.19 8.13
N GLY A 90 -8.10 -10.24 6.98
CA GLY A 90 -8.57 -11.48 6.35
C GLY A 90 -9.78 -12.16 7.01
N GLY A 91 -10.38 -11.54 8.03
CA GLY A 91 -11.60 -11.99 8.70
C GLY A 91 -12.87 -11.30 8.20
N GLU A 92 -14.02 -11.61 8.82
CA GLU A 92 -15.34 -11.04 8.43
C GLU A 92 -15.44 -9.52 8.63
N HIS A 93 -14.62 -8.95 9.51
CA HIS A 93 -14.58 -7.52 9.81
C HIS A 93 -13.61 -6.75 8.91
N ASP A 94 -12.81 -7.42 8.08
CA ASP A 94 -11.91 -6.79 7.12
C ASP A 94 -12.69 -6.33 5.88
N GLN A 95 -12.90 -5.01 5.80
CA GLN A 95 -13.60 -4.38 4.68
C GLN A 95 -12.65 -3.82 3.60
N ILE A 96 -11.34 -3.85 3.83
CA ILE A 96 -10.33 -3.27 2.94
C ILE A 96 -9.73 -4.35 2.04
N GLY A 97 -9.49 -5.54 2.62
CA GLY A 97 -9.00 -6.71 1.93
C GLY A 97 -7.47 -6.85 1.98
N ASP A 98 -6.96 -7.79 1.20
CA ASP A 98 -5.56 -8.21 1.22
C ASP A 98 -4.71 -7.30 0.33
N TYR A 99 -3.70 -6.64 0.90
CA TYR A 99 -2.72 -5.84 0.17
C TYR A 99 -1.31 -6.40 0.29
N ARG A 100 -1.23 -7.73 0.30
CA ARG A 100 0.01 -8.51 0.37
C ARG A 100 0.18 -9.30 -0.92
N PHE A 101 1.29 -9.09 -1.60
CA PHE A 101 1.52 -9.60 -2.94
C PHE A 101 2.83 -10.36 -3.04
N VAL A 102 2.83 -11.41 -3.84
CA VAL A 102 4.04 -12.06 -4.33
C VAL A 102 4.22 -11.71 -5.79
N TYR A 103 5.43 -11.30 -6.14
CA TYR A 103 5.83 -11.00 -7.51
C TYR A 103 6.88 -12.04 -7.91
N LEU A 104 6.60 -12.79 -8.99
CA LEU A 104 7.47 -13.78 -9.59
C LEU A 104 7.73 -13.35 -11.04
N GLY A 105 8.89 -12.73 -11.27
CA GLY A 105 9.26 -12.17 -12.56
C GLY A 105 10.44 -12.91 -13.16
N VAL A 106 10.43 -13.08 -14.48
CA VAL A 106 11.65 -13.42 -15.22
C VAL A 106 12.46 -12.18 -15.53
N LYS A 107 13.75 -12.35 -15.80
CA LYS A 107 14.62 -11.28 -16.31
C LYS A 107 13.95 -10.45 -17.42
N ASP A 108 14.17 -9.14 -17.38
CA ASP A 108 13.65 -8.11 -18.29
C ASP A 108 12.14 -7.83 -18.21
N THR A 109 11.39 -8.53 -17.34
CA THR A 109 10.06 -8.07 -16.92
C THR A 109 10.18 -6.86 -15.99
N TRP A 110 9.16 -6.01 -15.99
CA TRP A 110 9.20 -4.77 -15.23
C TRP A 110 7.79 -4.25 -14.93
N THR A 111 7.70 -3.39 -13.91
CA THR A 111 6.49 -2.67 -13.53
C THR A 111 6.57 -1.23 -14.06
N PRO A 112 5.56 -0.75 -14.81
CA PRO A 112 5.47 0.62 -15.30
C PRO A 112 5.67 1.68 -14.22
N PHE A 113 6.04 2.88 -14.65
CA PHE A 113 6.07 4.06 -13.80
C PHE A 113 4.68 4.34 -13.23
N HIS A 114 4.55 4.27 -11.91
CA HIS A 114 3.28 4.41 -11.22
C HIS A 114 3.48 4.89 -9.80
N MET A 115 2.38 5.24 -9.15
CA MET A 115 2.28 5.45 -7.71
C MET A 115 1.40 4.34 -7.14
N ASP A 116 1.69 3.91 -5.92
CA ASP A 116 0.88 2.94 -5.20
C ASP A 116 -0.53 3.48 -4.89
N VAL A 117 -1.49 2.57 -4.78
CA VAL A 117 -2.89 2.92 -4.48
C VAL A 117 -3.06 3.48 -3.06
N MET A 118 -4.19 4.14 -2.81
CA MET A 118 -4.62 4.58 -1.47
C MET A 118 -3.66 5.58 -0.78
N SER A 119 -2.74 6.22 -1.51
CA SER A 119 -1.62 6.98 -0.92
C SER A 119 -0.87 6.17 0.15
N SER A 120 -0.87 4.84 0.01
CA SER A 120 -0.27 3.93 0.98
C SER A 120 1.25 4.05 0.97
N TYR A 121 1.87 3.62 2.05
CA TYR A 121 3.25 3.19 2.00
C TYR A 121 3.31 1.87 1.25
N SER A 122 4.50 1.50 0.79
CA SER A 122 4.74 0.14 0.32
C SER A 122 6.11 -0.32 0.77
N TRP A 123 6.29 -1.64 0.84
CA TRP A 123 7.61 -2.21 0.96
C TRP A 123 7.74 -3.45 0.10
N SER A 124 8.95 -3.72 -0.37
CA SER A 124 9.29 -4.89 -1.20
C SER A 124 10.50 -5.59 -0.61
N ALA A 125 10.32 -6.81 -0.10
CA ALA A 125 11.39 -7.69 0.31
C ALA A 125 11.79 -8.59 -0.87
N ASN A 126 13.04 -8.47 -1.34
CA ASN A 126 13.53 -9.25 -2.46
C ASN A 126 14.09 -10.59 -1.96
N ILE A 127 13.43 -11.68 -2.32
CA ILE A 127 13.74 -13.04 -1.84
C ILE A 127 14.85 -13.69 -2.66
N CYS A 128 14.87 -13.44 -3.98
CA CYS A 128 15.95 -13.85 -4.86
C CYS A 128 15.98 -12.98 -6.12
N GLY A 129 17.11 -13.02 -6.84
CA GLY A 129 17.33 -12.21 -8.04
C GLY A 129 17.64 -10.75 -7.69
N ARG A 130 17.58 -9.87 -8.69
CA ARG A 130 18.00 -8.47 -8.58
C ARG A 130 17.03 -7.53 -9.26
N LYS A 131 16.74 -6.38 -8.63
CA LYS A 131 15.77 -5.40 -9.14
C LYS A 131 16.38 -4.02 -9.25
N LEU A 132 16.18 -3.35 -10.39
CA LEU A 132 16.58 -1.97 -10.60
C LEU A 132 15.38 -1.05 -10.39
N TRP A 133 15.48 -0.19 -9.38
CA TRP A 133 14.47 0.78 -9.02
C TRP A 133 14.78 2.15 -9.59
N TYR A 134 13.73 2.88 -9.95
CA TYR A 134 13.75 4.30 -10.20
C TYR A 134 12.68 4.95 -9.31
N PHE A 135 13.07 5.95 -8.54
CA PHE A 135 12.20 6.73 -7.67
C PHE A 135 12.14 8.17 -8.15
N VAL A 136 10.93 8.73 -8.13
CA VAL A 136 10.64 10.12 -8.45
C VAL A 136 9.86 10.73 -7.27
N PRO A 137 10.37 11.82 -6.66
CA PRO A 137 9.67 12.48 -5.56
C PRO A 137 8.27 12.98 -5.97
N PRO A 138 7.31 13.05 -5.02
CA PRO A 138 5.99 13.60 -5.29
C PRO A 138 6.06 15.03 -5.86
N GLY A 139 5.27 15.29 -6.90
CA GLY A 139 5.27 16.52 -7.69
C GLY A 139 6.22 16.50 -8.90
N ASN A 140 7.24 15.63 -8.90
CA ASN A 140 8.20 15.53 -10.00
C ASN A 140 7.78 14.50 -11.07
N GLU A 141 6.72 13.73 -10.85
CA GLU A 141 6.11 12.88 -11.87
C GLU A 141 5.64 13.67 -13.10
N GLU A 142 5.33 14.97 -12.93
CA GLU A 142 4.87 15.88 -13.99
C GLU A 142 5.85 15.98 -15.16
N TYR A 143 7.16 15.80 -14.91
CA TYR A 143 8.16 15.75 -15.98
C TYR A 143 7.92 14.59 -16.96
N PHE A 144 7.23 13.54 -16.52
CA PHE A 144 6.92 12.33 -17.29
C PHE A 144 5.45 12.27 -17.71
N ARG A 145 4.65 13.31 -17.47
CA ARG A 145 3.26 13.38 -17.89
C ARG A 145 3.14 13.44 -19.42
N ILE A 146 2.26 12.63 -19.99
CA ILE A 146 1.90 12.66 -21.42
C ILE A 146 0.65 13.52 -21.63
N ASN A 147 -0.37 13.31 -20.80
CA ASN A 147 -1.62 14.06 -20.83
C ASN A 147 -2.27 14.11 -19.43
N ARG A 148 -3.51 14.59 -19.35
CA ARG A 148 -4.26 14.75 -18.09
C ARG A 148 -4.33 13.48 -17.24
N HIS A 149 -4.37 12.30 -17.86
CA HIS A 149 -4.62 11.04 -17.18
C HIS A 149 -3.48 10.02 -17.30
N THR A 150 -2.45 10.29 -18.10
CA THR A 150 -1.38 9.31 -18.35
C THR A 150 0.02 9.89 -18.24
N PHE A 151 0.91 9.06 -17.69
CA PHE A 151 2.34 9.28 -17.61
C PHE A 151 3.07 8.31 -18.55
N LEU A 152 4.34 8.58 -18.84
CA LEU A 152 5.22 7.64 -19.52
C LEU A 152 5.30 6.35 -18.73
N GLU A 153 5.05 5.21 -19.38
CA GLU A 153 5.20 3.91 -18.72
C GLU A 153 6.68 3.61 -18.43
N ASP A 154 7.59 3.89 -19.37
CA ASP A 154 9.03 3.69 -19.20
C ASP A 154 9.80 5.02 -19.20
N ILE A 155 10.16 5.53 -18.02
CA ILE A 155 10.88 6.80 -17.87
C ILE A 155 12.33 6.75 -18.37
N ARG A 156 12.89 5.56 -18.66
CA ARG A 156 14.21 5.41 -19.29
C ARG A 156 14.26 5.93 -20.72
N THR A 157 13.10 6.08 -21.36
CA THR A 157 12.97 6.72 -22.68
C THR A 157 13.18 8.24 -22.63
N ALA A 158 13.10 8.83 -21.44
CA ALA A 158 13.24 10.26 -21.19
C ALA A 158 14.38 10.59 -20.21
N GLN A 159 15.51 9.89 -20.33
CA GLN A 159 16.70 10.07 -19.47
C GLN A 159 17.21 11.51 -19.35
N SER A 160 17.02 12.33 -20.40
CA SER A 160 17.40 13.74 -20.37
C SER A 160 16.67 14.56 -19.30
N LYS A 161 15.50 14.10 -18.83
CA LYS A 161 14.71 14.77 -17.78
C LYS A 161 15.09 14.35 -16.36
N TRP A 162 15.94 13.35 -16.19
CA TRP A 162 16.17 12.71 -14.89
C TRP A 162 16.77 13.64 -13.85
N SER A 163 17.71 14.50 -14.26
CA SER A 163 18.32 15.48 -13.36
C SER A 163 17.30 16.48 -12.85
N ASP A 164 16.44 17.01 -13.72
CA ASP A 164 15.43 18.01 -13.34
C ASP A 164 14.31 17.40 -12.50
N ALA A 165 13.94 16.15 -12.79
CA ALA A 165 12.94 15.40 -12.05
C ALA A 165 13.47 14.77 -10.75
N ASN A 166 14.75 14.95 -10.41
CA ASN A 166 15.41 14.32 -9.25
C ASN A 166 15.23 12.79 -9.20
N VAL A 167 15.38 12.11 -10.34
CA VAL A 167 15.26 10.65 -10.41
C VAL A 167 16.40 10.01 -9.61
N THR A 168 16.06 9.17 -8.64
CA THR A 168 17.01 8.34 -7.91
C THR A 168 16.92 6.90 -8.40
N SER A 169 18.05 6.25 -8.70
CA SER A 169 18.07 4.85 -9.10
C SER A 169 19.08 4.02 -8.30
N PHE A 170 18.72 2.77 -8.05
CA PHE A 170 19.55 1.83 -7.30
C PHE A 170 19.14 0.38 -7.59
N ILE A 171 20.05 -0.55 -7.33
CA ILE A 171 19.78 -1.98 -7.43
C ILE A 171 19.45 -2.50 -6.03
N GLN A 172 18.33 -3.18 -5.92
CA GLN A 172 17.96 -4.00 -4.77
C GLN A 172 18.50 -5.41 -5.00
N GLU A 173 19.36 -5.86 -4.09
CA GLU A 173 19.96 -7.18 -4.09
C GLU A 173 19.08 -8.19 -3.31
N GLU A 174 19.47 -9.46 -3.32
CA GLU A 174 18.80 -10.52 -2.55
C GLU A 174 18.87 -10.25 -1.04
N GLY A 175 17.75 -10.44 -0.35
CA GLY A 175 17.63 -10.23 1.10
C GLY A 175 17.38 -8.79 1.52
N GLU A 176 17.43 -7.82 0.60
CA GLU A 176 17.17 -6.42 0.90
C GLU A 176 15.67 -6.09 0.88
N ILE A 177 15.28 -5.12 1.71
CA ILE A 177 13.91 -4.56 1.76
C ILE A 177 13.96 -3.11 1.32
N VAL A 178 13.18 -2.78 0.30
CA VAL A 178 12.94 -1.40 -0.15
C VAL A 178 11.64 -0.90 0.48
N PHE A 179 11.67 0.29 1.06
CA PHE A 179 10.48 1.00 1.53
C PHE A 179 10.15 2.14 0.57
N VAL A 180 8.89 2.22 0.16
CA VAL A 180 8.34 3.24 -0.74
C VAL A 180 7.46 4.18 0.10
N PRO A 181 7.84 5.46 0.27
CA PRO A 181 7.00 6.42 0.98
C PRO A 181 5.75 6.76 0.18
N SER A 182 4.71 7.25 0.87
CA SER A 182 3.44 7.63 0.25
C SER A 182 3.65 8.62 -0.89
N ASN A 183 2.93 8.39 -1.99
CA ASN A 183 2.89 9.23 -3.18
C ASN A 183 4.19 9.29 -4.01
N TRP A 184 5.20 8.47 -3.68
CA TRP A 184 6.39 8.38 -4.52
C TRP A 184 6.13 7.56 -5.76
N TYR A 185 6.31 8.20 -6.91
CA TYR A 185 6.25 7.50 -8.18
C TYR A 185 7.51 6.66 -8.37
N HIS A 186 7.34 5.45 -8.89
CA HIS A 186 8.45 4.53 -9.07
C HIS A 186 8.24 3.56 -10.23
N GLN A 187 9.36 3.02 -10.72
CA GLN A 187 9.43 2.06 -11.81
C GLN A 187 10.47 0.99 -11.45
N VAL A 188 10.17 -0.30 -11.71
CA VAL A 188 10.99 -1.42 -11.23
C VAL A 188 11.27 -2.42 -12.34
N HIS A 189 12.53 -2.77 -12.57
CA HIS A 189 12.97 -3.72 -13.60
C HIS A 189 13.64 -4.93 -12.97
N ASN A 190 13.23 -6.14 -13.34
CA ASN A 190 13.88 -7.37 -12.92
C ASN A 190 15.13 -7.60 -13.78
N LEU A 191 16.32 -7.49 -13.17
CA LEU A 191 17.61 -7.72 -13.86
C LEU A 191 17.94 -9.20 -13.99
N GLU A 192 17.31 -10.03 -13.17
CA GLU A 192 17.40 -11.49 -13.11
C GLU A 192 16.01 -12.06 -12.84
N ASP A 193 15.86 -13.38 -12.87
CA ASP A 193 14.62 -13.98 -12.36
C ASP A 193 14.51 -13.70 -10.87
N ALA A 194 13.39 -13.11 -10.47
CA ALA A 194 13.24 -12.55 -9.14
C ALA A 194 11.92 -12.96 -8.50
N VAL A 195 11.99 -13.20 -7.19
CA VAL A 195 10.82 -13.34 -6.32
C VAL A 195 10.86 -12.23 -5.29
N SER A 196 9.77 -11.50 -5.11
CA SER A 196 9.63 -10.57 -3.99
C SER A 196 8.29 -10.68 -3.31
N ILE A 197 8.28 -10.28 -2.04
CA ILE A 197 7.08 -10.08 -1.22
C ILE A 197 6.87 -8.58 -1.09
N ASN A 198 5.66 -8.12 -1.36
CA ASN A 198 5.31 -6.71 -1.45
C ASN A 198 4.04 -6.43 -0.66
N HIS A 199 4.04 -5.40 0.18
CA HIS A 199 2.82 -4.97 0.88
C HIS A 199 2.56 -3.51 0.61
N ASN A 200 1.30 -3.13 0.44
CA ASN A 200 0.86 -1.76 0.67
C ASN A 200 0.44 -1.60 2.12
N VAL A 201 0.91 -0.56 2.81
CA VAL A 201 0.75 -0.38 4.26
C VAL A 201 0.03 0.92 4.56
N ILE A 202 -0.98 0.86 5.42
CA ILE A 202 -1.62 2.02 6.04
C ILE A 202 -1.38 1.95 7.55
N ASN A 203 -0.96 3.06 8.14
CA ASN A 203 -0.81 3.19 9.59
C ASN A 203 -0.92 4.66 10.04
N ALA A 204 -0.66 4.92 11.32
CA ALA A 204 -0.67 6.26 11.89
C ALA A 204 0.26 7.25 11.18
N GLY A 205 1.28 6.76 10.45
CA GLY A 205 2.23 7.58 9.71
C GLY A 205 1.69 8.15 8.39
N ASN A 206 0.69 7.53 7.76
CA ASN A 206 0.17 7.97 6.45
C ASN A 206 -1.35 8.03 6.31
N VAL A 207 -2.13 7.58 7.29
CA VAL A 207 -3.60 7.56 7.16
C VAL A 207 -4.20 8.93 6.83
N GLU A 208 -3.60 10.02 7.28
CA GLU A 208 -4.03 11.38 6.92
C GLU A 208 -3.96 11.65 5.42
N LEU A 209 -2.93 11.13 4.73
CA LEU A 209 -2.80 11.25 3.27
C LEU A 209 -3.89 10.45 2.55
N LEU A 210 -4.27 9.29 3.08
CA LEU A 210 -5.42 8.53 2.59
C LEU A 210 -6.73 9.34 2.77
N ILE A 211 -6.92 9.98 3.92
CA ILE A 211 -8.10 10.84 4.15
C ILE A 211 -8.11 12.02 3.17
N GLU A 212 -6.97 12.68 2.96
CA GLU A 212 -6.84 13.77 1.98
C GLU A 212 -7.13 13.31 0.55
N LEU A 213 -6.64 12.13 0.16
CA LEU A 213 -6.96 11.50 -1.12
C LEU A 213 -8.47 11.28 -1.29
N ILE A 214 -9.13 10.67 -0.30
CA ILE A 214 -10.57 10.39 -0.37
C ILE A 214 -11.37 11.69 -0.47
N ILE A 215 -11.01 12.71 0.32
CA ILE A 215 -11.66 14.03 0.26
C ILE A 215 -11.49 14.65 -1.12
N GLY A 216 -10.27 14.63 -1.68
CA GLY A 216 -10.00 15.14 -3.01
C GLY A 216 -10.85 14.46 -4.07
N CYS A 217 -10.85 13.12 -4.09
CA CYS A 217 -11.68 12.33 -4.99
C CYS A 217 -13.18 12.60 -4.80
N LEU A 218 -13.64 12.79 -3.56
CA LEU A 218 -15.05 13.06 -3.28
C LEU A 218 -15.47 14.43 -3.81
N LEU A 219 -14.62 15.44 -3.65
CA LEU A 219 -14.85 16.77 -4.23
C LEU A 219 -14.83 16.72 -5.76
N ASP A 220 -14.04 15.84 -6.36
CA ASP A 220 -14.01 15.65 -7.81
C ASP A 220 -15.32 15.00 -8.28
N VAL A 221 -15.76 13.94 -7.61
CA VAL A 221 -17.07 13.30 -7.87
C VAL A 221 -18.21 14.29 -7.73
N ASP A 222 -18.22 15.13 -6.69
CA ASP A 222 -19.25 16.15 -6.50
C ASP A 222 -19.31 17.14 -7.67
N ARG A 223 -18.15 17.58 -8.16
CA ARG A 223 -18.07 18.51 -9.29
C ARG A 223 -18.56 17.88 -10.58
N GLU A 224 -18.20 16.63 -10.84
CA GLU A 224 -18.61 15.90 -12.04
C GLU A 224 -20.11 15.53 -12.02
N LEU A 225 -20.72 15.39 -10.84
CA LEU A 225 -22.15 15.10 -10.66
C LEU A 225 -23.00 16.32 -10.31
N ALA A 226 -22.46 17.52 -10.38
CA ALA A 226 -23.12 18.74 -9.90
C ALA A 226 -24.44 19.04 -10.63
N ASP A 227 -24.50 18.74 -11.92
CA ASP A 227 -25.68 18.93 -12.78
C ASP A 227 -26.83 17.96 -12.46
N CYS A 228 -26.49 16.81 -11.88
CA CYS A 228 -27.42 15.75 -11.56
C CYS A 228 -27.91 15.79 -10.09
N ARG A 229 -27.33 16.65 -9.25
CA ARG A 229 -27.58 16.70 -7.80
C ARG A 229 -29.07 16.87 -7.45
N SER A 230 -29.82 17.66 -8.21
CA SER A 230 -31.25 17.90 -7.96
C SER A 230 -32.16 16.71 -8.24
N TYR A 231 -31.68 15.67 -8.91
CA TYR A 231 -32.48 14.47 -9.23
C TYR A 231 -32.50 13.44 -8.10
N PHE A 232 -31.69 13.63 -7.05
CA PHE A 232 -31.54 12.69 -5.94
C PHE A 232 -31.88 13.38 -4.62
N SER A 233 -32.36 12.59 -3.64
CA SER A 233 -32.27 13.02 -2.24
C SER A 233 -30.80 13.10 -1.82
N VAL A 234 -30.51 13.86 -0.75
CA VAL A 234 -29.14 14.00 -0.21
C VAL A 234 -28.53 12.63 0.13
N MET A 235 -29.31 11.74 0.75
CA MET A 235 -28.88 10.38 1.06
C MET A 235 -28.55 9.55 -0.18
N GLU A 236 -29.40 9.60 -1.21
CA GLU A 236 -29.16 8.87 -2.46
C GLU A 236 -27.92 9.40 -3.19
N TYR A 237 -27.77 10.72 -3.25
CA TYR A 237 -26.61 11.37 -3.87
C TYR A 237 -25.31 10.94 -3.17
N ASN A 238 -25.26 11.03 -1.84
CA ASN A 238 -24.10 10.62 -1.06
C ASN A 238 -23.79 9.12 -1.22
N ALA A 239 -24.82 8.26 -1.28
CA ALA A 239 -24.64 6.84 -1.55
C ALA A 239 -24.08 6.55 -2.96
N GLN A 240 -24.42 7.35 -3.98
CA GLN A 240 -23.79 7.22 -5.30
C GLN A 240 -22.33 7.69 -5.28
N CYS A 241 -22.04 8.78 -4.55
CA CYS A 241 -20.67 9.28 -4.41
C CYS A 241 -19.75 8.23 -3.77
N GLU A 242 -20.19 7.57 -2.68
CA GLU A 242 -19.43 6.50 -2.01
C GLU A 242 -19.17 5.30 -2.93
N LYS A 243 -20.11 4.97 -3.84
CA LYS A 243 -19.93 3.89 -4.83
C LYS A 243 -18.88 4.26 -5.89
N ILE A 244 -18.89 5.52 -6.34
CA ILE A 244 -17.92 6.00 -7.33
C ILE A 244 -16.53 6.06 -6.70
N LEU A 245 -16.41 6.56 -5.46
CA LEU A 245 -15.17 6.52 -4.68
C LEU A 245 -14.62 5.09 -4.58
N ALA A 246 -15.46 4.14 -4.16
CA ALA A 246 -15.07 2.74 -4.06
C ALA A 246 -14.63 2.15 -5.40
N ALA A 247 -15.21 2.59 -6.52
CA ALA A 247 -14.81 2.13 -7.85
C ALA A 247 -13.50 2.76 -8.34
N ASP A 248 -13.23 4.01 -7.98
CA ASP A 248 -12.06 4.78 -8.44
C ASP A 248 -10.80 4.46 -7.62
N ILE A 249 -10.87 4.61 -6.29
CA ILE A 249 -9.72 4.48 -5.39
C ILE A 249 -9.77 3.20 -4.53
N ARG A 250 -10.73 2.30 -4.78
CA ARG A 250 -10.95 1.03 -4.05
C ARG A 250 -11.34 1.17 -2.58
N LEU A 251 -11.60 2.39 -2.13
CA LEU A 251 -12.00 2.71 -0.77
C LEU A 251 -13.09 3.77 -0.77
N ASN A 252 -13.85 3.81 0.32
CA ASN A 252 -14.87 4.80 0.56
C ASN A 252 -14.83 5.26 2.04
N LEU A 253 -15.55 6.33 2.39
CA LEU A 253 -15.48 6.89 3.74
C LEU A 253 -16.04 5.91 4.79
N ALA A 254 -17.00 5.06 4.44
CA ALA A 254 -17.55 4.06 5.34
C ALA A 254 -16.50 3.00 5.72
N GLN A 255 -15.79 2.43 4.74
CA GLN A 255 -14.72 1.45 4.97
C GLN A 255 -13.61 2.02 5.85
N VAL A 256 -13.17 3.25 5.57
CA VAL A 256 -12.13 3.89 6.39
C VAL A 256 -12.64 4.24 7.78
N SER A 257 -13.90 4.67 7.94
CA SER A 257 -14.50 4.88 9.27
C SER A 257 -14.46 3.58 10.09
N SER A 258 -14.88 2.46 9.49
CA SER A 258 -14.87 1.16 10.15
C SER A 258 -13.45 0.70 10.52
N LEU A 259 -12.45 0.93 9.66
CA LEU A 259 -11.05 0.63 10.00
C LEU A 259 -10.59 1.43 11.23
N LEU A 260 -10.86 2.74 11.24
CA LEU A 260 -10.45 3.62 12.33
C LEU A 260 -11.13 3.24 13.64
N GLU A 261 -12.41 2.86 13.59
CA GLU A 261 -13.16 2.35 14.74
C GLU A 261 -12.54 1.04 15.28
N LEU A 262 -12.21 0.08 14.40
CA LEU A 262 -11.52 -1.16 14.80
C LEU A 262 -10.17 -0.89 15.48
N ILE A 263 -9.38 0.04 14.94
CA ILE A 263 -8.10 0.44 15.54
C ILE A 263 -8.31 1.04 16.94
N ILE A 264 -9.25 1.98 17.08
CA ILE A 264 -9.55 2.59 18.38
C ILE A 264 -10.03 1.53 19.38
N ASP A 265 -10.99 0.69 19.00
CA ASP A 265 -11.56 -0.34 19.86
C ASP A 265 -10.50 -1.37 20.31
N ASP A 266 -9.62 -1.80 19.40
CA ASP A 266 -8.56 -2.75 19.73
C ASP A 266 -7.53 -2.13 20.68
N ARG A 267 -6.99 -0.95 20.35
CA ARG A 267 -5.94 -0.32 21.16
C ARG A 267 -6.45 0.11 22.53
N THR A 268 -7.73 0.49 22.65
CA THR A 268 -8.34 0.88 23.92
C THR A 268 -8.55 -0.28 24.89
N ASN A 269 -8.48 -1.54 24.42
CA ASN A 269 -8.42 -2.70 25.32
C ASN A 269 -7.12 -2.74 26.15
N ASP A 270 -6.06 -2.07 25.70
CA ASP A 270 -4.75 -2.06 26.35
C ASP A 270 -4.42 -0.75 27.07
N THR A 271 -4.99 0.39 26.63
CA THR A 271 -4.73 1.70 27.23
C THR A 271 -5.89 2.66 27.03
N ASP A 272 -6.22 3.41 28.07
CA ASP A 272 -7.22 4.48 28.07
C ASP A 272 -6.61 5.88 27.82
N GLU A 273 -5.33 5.94 27.47
CA GLU A 273 -4.59 7.17 27.25
C GLU A 273 -4.41 7.49 25.76
N CYS A 274 -4.41 8.79 25.44
CA CYS A 274 -4.07 9.31 24.12
C CYS A 274 -2.74 10.08 24.19
N TRP A 275 -2.01 10.10 23.08
CA TRP A 275 -0.93 11.05 22.88
C TRP A 275 -1.49 12.44 22.56
N VAL A 276 -1.14 13.44 23.37
CA VAL A 276 -1.56 14.83 23.18
C VAL A 276 -0.32 15.71 23.01
N CYS A 277 -0.28 16.46 21.92
CA CYS A 277 0.73 17.49 21.73
C CYS A 277 0.34 18.76 22.48
N SER A 278 1.23 19.29 23.32
CA SER A 278 0.98 20.56 24.04
C SER A 278 1.07 21.80 23.15
N LYS A 279 1.62 21.65 21.93
CA LYS A 279 1.87 22.75 20.99
C LYS A 279 0.86 22.81 19.85
N HIS A 280 0.45 21.67 19.32
CA HIS A 280 -0.39 21.58 18.13
C HIS A 280 -1.73 20.94 18.46
N TRP A 281 -2.78 21.45 17.84
CA TRP A 281 -4.13 20.91 17.96
C TRP A 281 -4.33 19.69 17.05
N SER A 282 -3.61 19.62 15.93
CA SER A 282 -3.64 18.50 14.98
C SER A 282 -2.34 17.71 15.03
N LEU A 283 -2.45 16.38 15.01
CA LEU A 283 -1.30 15.49 14.89
C LEU A 283 -0.62 15.59 13.52
N ALA A 284 -1.36 16.02 12.48
CA ALA A 284 -0.81 16.30 11.16
C ALA A 284 0.23 17.43 11.21
N GLU A 285 -0.05 18.49 11.97
CA GLU A 285 0.89 19.59 12.21
C GLU A 285 2.04 19.13 13.11
N CYS A 286 1.72 18.37 14.15
CA CYS A 286 2.71 17.80 15.08
C CYS A 286 3.78 16.97 14.35
N LYS A 287 3.38 16.16 13.36
CA LYS A 287 4.29 15.34 12.53
C LYS A 287 5.25 16.16 11.67
N LYS A 288 4.90 17.41 11.34
CA LYS A 288 5.70 18.31 10.51
C LYS A 288 6.65 19.19 11.34
N ASP A 289 6.49 19.23 12.66
CA ASP A 289 7.33 20.03 13.55
C ASP A 289 8.50 19.22 14.12
N THR A 290 9.72 19.61 13.76
CA THR A 290 10.95 18.94 14.20
C THR A 290 11.10 18.88 15.72
N ASN A 291 10.69 19.92 16.45
CA ASN A 291 10.79 19.92 17.92
C ASN A 291 9.79 18.94 18.54
N CYS A 292 8.58 18.82 17.98
CA CYS A 292 7.62 17.82 18.42
C CYS A 292 8.13 16.40 18.15
N LEU A 293 8.74 16.15 16.98
CA LEU A 293 9.37 14.87 16.66
C LEU A 293 10.52 14.55 17.60
N GLU A 294 11.39 15.51 17.90
CA GLU A 294 12.49 15.35 18.85
C GLU A 294 12.01 15.09 20.27
N PHE A 295 10.96 15.81 20.71
CA PHE A 295 10.33 15.57 22.00
C PHE A 295 9.75 14.15 22.08
N MET A 296 8.97 13.71 21.09
CA MET A 296 8.45 12.34 21.01
C MET A 296 9.58 11.31 21.09
N ARG A 297 10.65 11.49 20.30
CA ARG A 297 11.82 10.59 20.35
C ARG A 297 12.46 10.56 21.72
N SER A 298 12.58 11.70 22.41
CA SER A 298 13.17 11.76 23.76
C SER A 298 12.34 10.99 24.79
N VAL A 299 11.01 11.09 24.73
CA VAL A 299 10.07 10.36 25.61
C VAL A 299 10.16 8.86 25.36
N ILE A 300 10.22 8.44 24.09
CA ILE A 300 10.34 7.02 23.73
C ILE A 300 11.71 6.48 24.17
N HIS A 301 12.81 7.17 23.83
CA HIS A 301 14.16 6.73 24.14
C HIS A 301 14.42 6.58 25.64
N GLY A 302 13.83 7.45 26.47
CA GLY A 302 13.97 7.35 27.93
C GLY A 302 13.38 6.06 28.51
N ASN A 303 12.44 5.43 27.82
CA ASN A 303 11.71 4.24 28.29
C ASN A 303 11.96 2.99 27.42
N CYS A 304 12.67 3.11 26.31
CA CYS A 304 12.88 2.05 25.33
C CYS A 304 13.98 1.07 25.79
N THR A 305 13.69 -0.23 25.70
CA THR A 305 14.67 -1.31 25.91
C THR A 305 14.92 -2.15 24.65
N CYS A 306 14.35 -1.75 23.51
CA CYS A 306 14.55 -2.43 22.22
C CYS A 306 16.02 -2.49 21.82
N ARG A 307 16.43 -3.57 21.15
CA ARG A 307 17.77 -3.73 20.60
C ARG A 307 17.68 -3.99 19.10
N LEU A 308 18.54 -3.34 18.32
CA LEU A 308 18.64 -3.58 16.88
C LEU A 308 18.93 -5.06 16.62
N GLY A 309 18.22 -5.66 15.66
CA GLY A 309 18.33 -7.08 15.31
C GLY A 309 17.48 -8.03 16.17
N VAL A 310 16.89 -7.55 17.27
CA VAL A 310 15.87 -8.30 18.02
C VAL A 310 14.51 -7.91 17.44
N GLY A 311 13.81 -8.87 16.83
CA GLY A 311 12.54 -8.62 16.12
C GLY A 311 11.35 -8.27 17.02
N GLU A 312 11.54 -8.24 18.35
CA GLU A 312 10.52 -7.93 19.34
C GLU A 312 10.60 -6.46 19.78
N ILE A 313 9.44 -5.82 19.85
CA ILE A 313 9.27 -4.45 20.32
C ILE A 313 8.98 -4.51 21.82
N CYS A 314 9.71 -3.74 22.63
CA CYS A 314 9.47 -3.71 24.07
C CYS A 314 8.10 -3.09 24.42
N ASP A 315 7.56 -3.47 25.58
CA ASP A 315 6.24 -3.04 26.03
C ASP A 315 6.09 -1.51 26.07
N SER A 316 7.13 -0.78 26.45
CA SER A 316 7.10 0.69 26.50
C SER A 316 6.92 1.31 25.11
N CYS A 317 7.60 0.79 24.09
CA CYS A 317 7.43 1.25 22.71
C CYS A 317 6.07 0.84 22.14
N LEU A 318 5.62 -0.38 22.44
CA LEU A 318 4.30 -0.85 22.01
C LEU A 318 3.19 0.00 22.63
N HIS A 319 3.27 0.25 23.93
CA HIS A 319 2.32 1.08 24.67
C HIS A 319 2.29 2.52 24.14
N PHE A 320 3.45 3.12 23.84
CA PHE A 320 3.51 4.42 23.16
C PHE A 320 2.78 4.38 21.80
N MET A 321 3.07 3.38 20.98
CA MET A 321 2.46 3.25 19.66
C MET A 321 0.93 3.11 19.77
N LYS A 322 0.40 2.33 20.71
CA LYS A 322 -1.05 2.23 20.92
C LYS A 322 -1.70 3.57 21.25
N LYS A 323 -1.13 4.34 22.19
CA LYS A 323 -1.62 5.70 22.51
C LYS A 323 -1.59 6.63 21.30
N TYR A 324 -0.50 6.56 20.53
CA TYR A 324 -0.33 7.38 19.34
C TYR A 324 -1.32 7.01 18.24
N GLU A 325 -1.52 5.72 17.97
CA GLU A 325 -2.48 5.21 16.99
C GLU A 325 -3.93 5.56 17.35
N ILE A 326 -4.34 5.45 18.62
CA ILE A 326 -5.66 5.92 19.09
C ILE A 326 -5.86 7.38 18.73
N SER A 327 -4.86 8.22 19.02
CA SER A 327 -4.97 9.66 18.84
C SER A 327 -5.09 10.05 17.37
N VAL A 328 -4.27 9.45 16.50
CA VAL A 328 -4.34 9.67 15.05
C VAL A 328 -5.66 9.13 14.50
N ALA A 329 -6.08 7.93 14.90
CA ALA A 329 -7.30 7.33 14.40
C ALA A 329 -8.54 8.13 14.81
N ALA A 330 -8.59 8.60 16.07
CA ALA A 330 -9.69 9.43 16.57
C ALA A 330 -9.78 10.79 15.84
N GLU A 331 -8.64 11.45 15.59
CA GLU A 331 -8.60 12.70 14.82
C GLU A 331 -9.10 12.49 13.38
N CYS A 332 -8.62 11.45 12.69
CA CYS A 332 -9.08 11.10 11.35
C CYS A 332 -10.57 10.76 11.31
N LEU A 333 -11.07 10.00 12.30
CA LEU A 333 -12.48 9.62 12.38
C LEU A 333 -13.36 10.84 12.63
N ALA A 334 -12.94 11.77 13.49
CA ALA A 334 -13.64 13.03 13.70
C ALA A 334 -13.72 13.87 12.42
N ARG A 335 -12.63 13.93 11.63
CA ARG A 335 -12.64 14.59 10.31
C ARG A 335 -13.65 13.95 9.36
N ILE A 336 -13.68 12.62 9.26
CA ILE A 336 -14.66 11.91 8.42
C ILE A 336 -16.09 12.20 8.87
N ARG A 337 -16.36 12.18 10.18
CA ARG A 337 -17.70 12.48 10.73
C ARG A 337 -18.13 13.90 10.38
N HIS A 338 -17.25 14.89 10.54
CA HIS A 338 -17.54 16.27 10.15
C HIS A 338 -17.85 16.39 8.64
N ILE A 339 -17.09 15.71 7.78
CA ILE A 339 -17.38 15.69 6.33
C ILE A 339 -18.76 15.08 6.04
N LYS A 340 -19.10 13.97 6.71
CA LYS A 340 -20.43 13.36 6.55
C LYS A 340 -21.55 14.29 7.03
N GLU A 341 -21.32 15.04 8.10
CA GLU A 341 -22.27 16.05 8.61
C GLU A 341 -22.46 17.21 7.63
N GLU A 342 -21.40 17.80 7.10
CA GLU A 342 -21.47 18.91 6.12
C GLU A 342 -22.16 18.51 4.80
N ARG A 343 -22.17 17.21 4.49
CA ARG A 343 -22.79 16.65 3.28
C ARG A 343 -24.26 16.30 3.44
N ASN A 344 -24.76 16.18 4.67
CA ASN A 344 -26.16 15.86 4.97
C ASN A 344 -26.97 17.14 5.13
#